data_AF-A0A924LGP9-F1
#
_entry.id   AF-A0A924LGP9-F1
#
_cell.length_a   1.000
_cell.length_b   1.000
_cell.length_c   1.000
_cell.angle_alpha   90.00
_cell.angle_beta   90.00
_cell.angle_gamma   90.00
#
_symmetry.space_group_name_H-M   'P 1'
#
loop_
_entity.id
_entity.type
_entity.pdbx_description
1 polymer ?
#
loop_
_entity_poly.entity_id
_entity_poly.type
_entity_poly.pdbx_seq_one_letter_code
_entity_poly.pdbx_strand_id
1 'polypeptide(L)'
;MSGAWRASRIVAEMKGAVAWARTNPIWARLWIKLAVRLPLALGLVVGLQALAERFALSLNGAAIMGVVLAIWGGGRIADRVYLELGIEDVKK
;
A
#
# COMPACT_ATOMS: atom_id res chain seq x y z
N MET A 1 -21.45 14.83 -21.11
CA MET A 1 -20.24 15.40 -20.47
C MET A 1 -19.14 14.34 -20.51
N SER A 2 -18.15 14.53 -21.36
CA SER A 2 -17.28 13.47 -21.89
C SER A 2 -16.21 13.00 -20.90
N GLY A 3 -15.89 11.71 -20.91
CA GLY A 3 -14.89 11.08 -20.04
C GLY A 3 -13.49 11.70 -20.11
N ALA A 4 -13.18 12.44 -21.18
CA ALA A 4 -11.95 13.19 -21.36
C ALA A 4 -11.72 14.25 -20.26
N TRP A 5 -12.79 14.92 -19.78
CA TRP A 5 -12.69 15.91 -18.71
C TRP A 5 -12.43 15.27 -17.33
N ARG A 6 -12.93 14.04 -17.10
CA ARG A 6 -12.65 13.29 -15.87
C ARG A 6 -11.21 12.78 -15.85
N ALA A 7 -10.73 12.25 -16.99
CA ALA A 7 -9.36 11.78 -17.12
C ALA A 7 -8.33 12.91 -16.91
N SER A 8 -8.56 14.09 -17.50
CA SER A 8 -7.65 15.24 -17.32
C SER A 8 -7.61 15.73 -15.88
N ARG A 9 -8.74 15.73 -15.16
CA ARG A 9 -8.81 16.10 -13.74
C ARG A 9 -8.04 15.12 -12.86
N ILE A 10 -8.21 13.82 -13.09
CA ILE A 10 -7.48 12.77 -12.35
C ILE A 10 -5.98 12.92 -12.57
N VAL A 11 -5.55 13.15 -13.82
CA VAL A 11 -4.12 13.35 -14.13
C VAL A 11 -3.58 14.60 -13.44
N ALA A 12 -4.34 15.69 -13.36
CA ALA A 12 -3.94 16.90 -12.65
C ALA A 12 -3.81 16.67 -11.13
N GLU A 13 -4.76 15.96 -10.52
CA GLU A 13 -4.71 15.58 -9.10
C GLU A 13 -3.51 14.66 -8.80
N MET A 14 -3.23 13.69 -9.66
CA MET A 14 -2.05 12.81 -9.53
C MET A 14 -0.74 13.60 -9.62
N LYS A 15 -0.63 14.57 -10.55
CA LYS A 15 0.55 15.44 -10.65
C LYS A 15 0.76 16.27 -9.38
N GLY A 16 -0.32 16.82 -8.80
CA GLY A 16 -0.27 17.55 -7.54
C GLY A 16 0.17 16.67 -6.37
N ALA A 17 -0.34 15.44 -6.29
CA ALA A 17 0.05 14.48 -5.27
C ALA A 17 1.53 14.08 -5.37
N VAL A 18 2.05 13.87 -6.59
CA VAL A 18 3.48 13.56 -6.81
C VAL A 18 4.37 14.76 -6.46
N ALA A 19 3.96 15.98 -6.80
CA ALA A 19 4.69 17.18 -6.42
C ALA A 19 4.74 17.36 -4.89
N TRP A 20 3.62 17.14 -4.19
CA TRP A 20 3.56 17.14 -2.73
C TRP A 20 4.42 16.02 -2.12
N ALA A 21 4.43 14.84 -2.73
CA ALA A 21 5.20 13.70 -2.25
C ALA A 21 6.71 13.96 -2.32
N ARG A 22 7.17 14.72 -3.33
CA ARG A 22 8.56 15.16 -3.44
C ARG A 22 8.93 16.23 -2.41
N THR A 23 8.01 17.12 -2.03
CA THR A 23 8.28 18.13 -0.99
C THR A 23 8.22 17.56 0.43
N ASN A 24 7.48 16.45 0.63
CA ASN A 24 7.31 15.80 1.93
C ASN A 24 7.63 14.29 1.86
N PRO A 25 8.89 13.90 1.61
CA PRO A 25 9.27 12.52 1.31
C PRO A 25 8.96 11.54 2.45
N ILE A 26 9.13 11.96 3.71
CA ILE A 26 8.86 11.12 4.89
C ILE A 26 7.37 10.77 4.98
N TRP A 27 6.49 11.77 4.85
CA TRP A 27 5.04 11.57 4.91
C TRP A 27 4.54 10.79 3.71
N ALA A 28 5.05 11.07 2.50
CA ALA A 28 4.73 10.30 1.31
C ALA A 28 5.08 8.82 1.48
N ARG A 29 6.25 8.52 2.03
CA ARG A 29 6.68 7.15 2.29
C ARG A 29 5.77 6.44 3.29
N LEU A 30 5.33 7.12 4.35
CA LEU A 30 4.39 6.57 5.32
C LEU A 30 3.05 6.25 4.66
N TRP A 31 2.49 7.19 3.89
CA TRP A 31 1.22 7.02 3.20
C TRP A 31 1.26 5.90 2.17
N ILE A 32 2.32 5.80 1.37
CA ILE A 32 2.50 4.71 0.40
C ILE A 32 2.60 3.37 1.13
N LYS A 33 3.37 3.29 2.23
CA LYS A 33 3.47 2.07 3.05
C LYS A 33 2.10 1.66 3.60
N LEU A 34 1.31 2.60 4.11
CA LEU A 34 -0.04 2.33 4.61
C LEU A 34 -0.98 1.88 3.48
N ALA A 35 -0.97 2.58 2.35
CA ALA A 35 -1.81 2.28 1.19
C ALA A 35 -1.54 0.89 0.62
N VAL A 36 -0.30 0.39 0.70
CA VAL A 36 0.07 -0.95 0.25
C VAL A 36 -0.21 -2.01 1.33
N ARG A 37 0.13 -1.73 2.59
CA ARG A 37 0.04 -2.72 3.67
C ARG A 37 -1.40 -3.01 4.08
N LEU A 38 -2.28 -2.01 4.08
CA LEU A 38 -3.65 -2.18 4.57
C LEU A 38 -4.48 -3.14 3.70
N PRO A 39 -4.52 -2.99 2.36
CA PRO A 39 -5.24 -3.92 1.50
C PRO A 39 -4.60 -5.31 1.51
N LEU A 40 -3.27 -5.38 1.53
CA LEU A 40 -2.53 -6.63 1.59
C LEU A 40 -2.82 -7.40 2.90
N ALA A 41 -2.88 -6.69 4.03
CA ALA A 41 -3.23 -7.26 5.33
C ALA A 41 -4.65 -7.80 5.33
N LEU A 42 -5.62 -7.02 4.86
CA LEU A 42 -7.00 -7.48 4.77
C LEU A 42 -7.13 -8.73 3.88
N GLY A 43 -6.50 -8.72 2.71
CA GLY A 43 -6.51 -9.87 1.80
C GLY A 43 -5.89 -11.13 2.43
N LEU A 44 -4.72 -10.99 3.06
CA LEU A 44 -4.03 -12.12 3.69
C LEU A 44 -4.76 -12.63 4.93
N VAL A 45 -5.29 -11.76 5.78
CA VAL A 45 -6.04 -12.15 6.98
C VAL A 45 -7.29 -12.93 6.58
N VAL A 46 -8.07 -12.41 5.64
CA VAL A 46 -9.30 -13.09 5.17
C VAL A 46 -8.95 -14.45 4.53
N GLY A 47 -7.93 -14.49 3.67
CA GLY A 47 -7.50 -15.74 3.04
C GLY A 47 -6.97 -16.78 4.03
N LEU A 48 -6.16 -16.36 4.99
CA LEU A 48 -5.61 -17.25 6.02
C LEU A 48 -6.65 -17.71 7.02
N GLN A 49 -7.61 -16.85 7.39
CA GLN A 49 -8.73 -17.26 8.24
C GLN A 49 -9.60 -18.30 7.54
N ALA A 50 -9.95 -18.10 6.26
CA ALA A 50 -10.72 -19.08 5.50
C ALA A 50 -9.99 -20.45 5.39
N LEU A 51 -8.66 -20.44 5.25
CA LEU A 51 -7.86 -21.66 5.29
C LEU A 51 -7.82 -22.28 6.70
N ALA A 52 -7.68 -21.46 7.75
CA ALA A 52 -7.64 -21.92 9.12
C ALA A 52 -8.95 -22.59 9.55
N GLU A 53 -10.10 -22.04 9.15
CA GLU A 53 -11.41 -22.68 9.34
C GLU A 53 -11.45 -24.06 8.69
N ARG A 54 -10.92 -24.18 7.47
CA ARG A 54 -10.90 -25.46 6.72
C ARG A 54 -10.02 -26.53 7.36
N PHE A 55 -8.94 -26.14 8.04
CA PHE A 55 -7.98 -27.06 8.65
C PHE A 55 -8.10 -27.16 10.18
N ALA A 56 -9.16 -26.60 10.78
CA ALA A 56 -9.37 -26.54 12.23
C ALA A 56 -8.18 -25.91 13.00
N LEU A 57 -7.53 -24.91 12.40
CA LEU A 57 -6.43 -24.16 12.99
C LEU A 57 -6.94 -22.91 13.73
N SER A 58 -6.09 -22.32 14.57
CA SER A 58 -6.41 -21.09 15.30
C SER A 58 -6.62 -19.89 14.36
N LEU A 59 -7.83 -19.31 14.37
CA LEU A 59 -8.17 -18.10 13.61
C LEU A 59 -7.36 -16.88 14.03
N ASN A 60 -7.05 -16.77 15.31
CA ASN A 60 -6.21 -15.69 15.85
C ASN A 60 -4.77 -15.84 15.36
N GLY A 61 -4.24 -17.07 15.34
CA GLY A 61 -2.92 -17.35 14.79
C GLY A 61 -2.83 -17.02 13.30
N ALA A 62 -3.85 -17.39 12.53
CA ALA A 62 -3.95 -17.09 11.11
C ALA A 62 -4.03 -15.58 10.82
N ALA A 63 -4.79 -14.82 11.61
CA ALA A 63 -4.88 -13.37 11.48
C ALA A 63 -3.54 -12.69 11.80
N ILE A 64 -2.88 -13.07 12.90
CA ILE A 64 -1.57 -12.52 13.27
C ILE A 64 -0.55 -12.80 12.17
N MET A 65 -0.49 -14.05 11.67
CA MET A 65 0.39 -14.42 10.57
C MET A 65 0.10 -13.62 9.30
N GLY A 66 -1.17 -13.39 8.96
CA GLY A 66 -1.58 -12.57 7.83
C GLY A 66 -1.09 -11.13 7.94
N VAL A 67 -1.22 -10.52 9.13
CA VAL A 67 -0.72 -9.16 9.39
C VAL A 67 0.80 -9.11 9.32
N VAL A 68 1.52 -10.07 9.91
CA VAL A 68 3.00 -10.12 9.87
C VAL A 68 3.49 -10.24 8.43
N LEU A 69 2.90 -11.14 7.64
CA LEU A 69 3.22 -11.30 6.22
C LEU A 69 2.91 -10.03 5.42
N ALA A 70 1.82 -9.34 5.73
CA ALA A 70 1.47 -8.09 5.08
C ALA A 70 2.41 -6.92 5.42
N ILE A 71 2.87 -6.83 6.67
CA ILE A 71 3.84 -5.81 7.09
C ILE A 71 5.17 -6.07 6.38
N TRP A 72 5.62 -7.33 6.35
CA TRP A 72 6.89 -7.72 5.74
C TRP A 72 6.87 -7.59 4.22
N GLY A 73 5.87 -8.20 3.55
CA GLY A 73 5.69 -8.15 2.10
C GLY A 73 5.32 -6.75 1.60
N GLY A 74 4.38 -6.09 2.28
CA GLY A 74 3.93 -4.74 1.93
C GLY A 74 5.01 -3.68 2.13
N GLY A 75 5.96 -3.88 3.06
CA GLY A 75 7.16 -3.06 3.16
C GLY A 75 8.01 -3.10 1.90
N ARG A 76 8.31 -4.29 1.38
CA ARG A 76 9.10 -4.45 0.15
C ARG A 76 8.41 -3.91 -1.09
N ILE A 77 7.10 -4.11 -1.19
CA ILE A 77 6.31 -3.59 -2.31
C ILE A 77 6.28 -2.06 -2.25
N ALA A 78 6.04 -1.48 -1.07
CA ALA A 78 6.04 -0.03 -0.91
C ALA A 78 7.41 0.60 -1.23
N ASP A 79 8.52 -0.04 -0.85
CA ASP A 79 9.85 0.45 -1.18
C ASP A 79 10.12 0.36 -2.71
N ARG A 80 9.59 -0.65 -3.42
CA ARG A 80 9.64 -0.68 -4.90
C ARG A 80 8.82 0.44 -5.54
N VAL A 81 7.59 0.65 -5.08
CA VAL A 81 6.72 1.74 -5.57
C VAL A 81 7.38 3.10 -5.33
N TYR A 82 8.05 3.27 -4.19
CA TYR A 82 8.77 4.49 -3.87
C TYR A 82 9.94 4.76 -4.85
N LEU A 83 10.69 3.72 -5.21
CA LEU A 83 11.75 3.80 -6.23
C LEU A 83 11.18 4.11 -7.63
N GLU A 84 10.09 3.45 -8.02
CA GLU A 84 9.43 3.68 -9.32
C GLU A 84 8.87 5.11 -9.45
N LEU A 85 8.42 5.71 -8.36
CA LEU A 85 7.92 7.09 -8.34
C LEU A 85 9.05 8.14 -8.34
N GLY A 86 10.32 7.73 -8.23
CA GLY A 86 11.46 8.63 -8.21
C GLY A 86 11.40 9.65 -7.07
N ILE A 87 10.73 9.30 -5.97
CA ILE A 87 10.73 10.10 -4.74
C ILE A 87 12.02 9.69 -4.04
N GLU A 88 13.17 10.17 -4.50
CA GLU A 88 14.41 9.92 -3.78
C GLU A 88 14.35 10.70 -2.47
N ASP A 89 14.68 10.03 -1.35
CA ASP A 89 14.98 10.73 -0.11
C ASP A 89 16.07 11.74 -0.47
N VAL A 90 15.74 13.03 -0.45
CA VAL A 90 16.73 14.10 -0.52
C VAL A 90 17.58 13.93 0.74
N LYS A 91 18.60 13.08 0.63
CA LYS A 91 19.69 12.97 1.59
C LYS A 91 20.28 14.36 1.70
N LYS A 92 20.03 15.00 2.83
CA LYS A 92 20.99 15.95 3.39
C LYS A 92 22.19 15.17 3.90
#